data_AF-A0A1H1YFW8-F1
#
_entry.id   AF-A0A1H1YFW8-F1
#
_cell.length_a   1.000
_cell.length_b   1.000
_cell.length_c   1.000
_cell.angle_alpha   90.00
_cell.angle_beta   90.00
_cell.angle_gamma   90.00
#
_symmetry.space_group_name_H-M   'P 1'
#
loop_
_entity.id
_entity.type
_entity.pdbx_description
1 polymer ?
#
loop_
_entity_poly.entity_id
_entity_poly.type
_entity_poly.pdbx_seq_one_letter_code
_entity_poly.pdbx_strand_id
1 'polypeptide(L)'
;MMRLVHGISYIAYIWWAIITGSATIVSRLFLPGRQYAQPMIVEVPLRCVTDLEVSLFASSITITPGTLVAAIAAGTSTQPPVLFVHALFDDSEESALEGLYDMESRLLAMTRGRAPTAAANTVTEVEQEEGRP
;
A
#
# COMPACT_ATOMS: atom_id res chain seq x y z
N MET A 1 -5.65 0.94 25.34
CA MET A 1 -5.64 -0.51 25.04
C MET A 1 -5.84 -0.82 23.56
N MET A 2 -6.83 -0.22 22.88
CA MET A 2 -7.09 -0.47 21.44
C MET A 2 -5.87 -0.24 20.52
N ARG A 3 -5.09 0.82 20.70
CA ARG A 3 -3.88 1.07 19.87
C ARG A 3 -2.82 -0.05 20.00
N LEU A 4 -2.67 -0.61 21.20
CA LEU A 4 -1.75 -1.73 21.44
C LEU A 4 -2.21 -2.98 20.69
N VAL A 5 -3.52 -3.25 20.68
CA VAL A 5 -4.12 -4.38 19.94
C VAL A 5 -3.90 -4.22 18.44
N HIS A 6 -4.13 -3.01 17.89
CA HIS A 6 -3.86 -2.74 16.47
C HIS A 6 -2.37 -2.85 16.14
N GLY A 7 -1.49 -2.42 17.05
CA GLY A 7 -0.04 -2.59 16.90
C GLY A 7 0.39 -4.05 16.81
N ILE A 8 -0.06 -4.88 17.76
CA ILE A 8 0.22 -6.32 17.75
C ILE A 8 -0.37 -6.97 16.50
N SER A 9 -1.60 -6.61 16.12
CA SER A 9 -2.24 -7.12 14.91
C SER A 9 -1.48 -6.74 13.64
N TYR A 10 -0.94 -5.52 13.56
CA TYR A 10 -0.18 -5.07 12.40
C TYR A 10 1.18 -5.78 12.32
N ILE A 11 1.87 -5.94 13.44
CA ILE A 11 3.14 -6.68 13.50
C ILE A 11 2.91 -8.14 13.09
N ALA A 12 1.87 -8.80 13.61
CA ALA A 12 1.52 -10.17 13.22
C ALA A 12 1.19 -10.27 11.72
N TYR A 13 0.50 -9.28 11.16
CA TYR A 13 0.22 -9.18 9.72
C TYR A 13 1.51 -9.06 8.90
N ILE A 14 2.44 -8.18 9.27
CA ILE A 14 3.72 -8.03 8.57
C ILE A 14 4.54 -9.32 8.64
N TRP A 15 4.61 -9.97 9.81
CA TRP A 15 5.26 -11.27 9.94
C TRP A 15 4.65 -12.31 9.00
N TRP A 16 3.32 -12.37 8.93
CA TRP A 16 2.62 -13.26 8.01
C TRP A 16 2.98 -12.94 6.55
N ALA A 17 2.90 -11.66 6.16
CA ALA A 17 3.21 -11.19 4.80
C ALA A 17 4.65 -11.53 4.39
N ILE A 18 5.62 -11.42 5.29
CA ILE A 18 7.02 -11.81 5.06
C ILE A 18 7.13 -13.32 4.78
N ILE A 19 6.48 -14.14 5.59
CA ILE A 19 6.52 -15.60 5.45
C ILE A 19 5.87 -16.04 4.14
N THR A 20 4.67 -15.52 3.84
CA THR A 20 3.94 -15.88 2.60
C THR A 20 4.61 -15.34 1.34
N GLY A 21 5.14 -14.11 1.39
CA GLY A 21 5.90 -13.53 0.29
C GLY A 21 7.17 -14.33 0.00
N SER A 22 7.92 -14.69 1.05
CA SER A 22 9.12 -15.53 0.92
C SER A 22 8.79 -16.92 0.37
N ALA A 23 7.72 -17.56 0.86
CA ALA A 23 7.26 -18.85 0.35
C ALA A 23 6.87 -18.77 -1.14
N THR A 24 6.20 -17.69 -1.55
CA THR A 24 5.88 -17.42 -2.96
C THR A 24 7.15 -17.36 -3.81
N ILE A 25 8.15 -16.56 -3.42
CA ILE A 25 9.44 -16.46 -4.12
C ILE A 25 10.09 -17.84 -4.26
N VAL A 26 10.20 -18.57 -3.16
CA VAL A 26 10.81 -19.90 -3.12
C VAL A 26 10.07 -20.85 -4.06
N SER A 27 8.73 -20.88 -4.01
CA SER A 27 7.93 -21.74 -4.89
C SER A 27 8.12 -21.43 -6.37
N ARG A 28 8.17 -20.14 -6.74
CA ARG A 28 8.38 -19.72 -8.14
C ARG A 28 9.81 -20.00 -8.63
N LEU A 29 10.78 -20.01 -7.72
CA LEU A 29 12.16 -20.40 -8.04
C LEU A 29 12.28 -21.90 -8.35
N PHE A 30 11.54 -22.76 -7.63
CA PHE A 30 11.60 -24.22 -7.81
C PHE A 30 10.73 -24.78 -8.95
N LEU A 31 9.85 -23.97 -9.55
CA LEU A 31 9.01 -24.38 -10.69
C LEU A 31 9.53 -23.77 -12.01
N PRO A 32 10.61 -24.31 -12.61
CA PRO A 32 11.11 -23.86 -13.90
C PRO A 32 10.08 -24.06 -15.01
N GLY A 33 9.93 -23.07 -15.91
CA GLY A 33 9.03 -23.13 -17.07
C GLY A 33 7.71 -22.37 -16.93
N ARG A 34 7.39 -21.81 -15.76
CA ARG A 34 6.33 -20.81 -15.60
C ARG A 34 6.90 -19.40 -15.59
N GLN A 35 6.07 -18.41 -15.92
CA GLN A 35 6.44 -17.01 -15.79
C GLN A 35 6.77 -16.70 -14.32
N TYR A 36 8.04 -16.37 -14.05
CA TYR A 36 8.54 -16.15 -12.71
C TYR A 36 7.89 -14.93 -12.03
N ALA A 37 7.70 -13.84 -12.78
CA ALA A 37 7.15 -12.60 -12.27
C ALA A 37 6.42 -11.80 -13.35
N GLN A 38 5.51 -10.94 -12.92
CA GLN A 38 4.83 -9.92 -13.72
C GLN A 38 5.11 -8.56 -13.07
N PRO A 39 6.34 -8.03 -13.25
CA PRO A 39 6.72 -6.77 -12.61
C PRO A 39 5.89 -5.60 -13.14
N MET A 40 5.42 -4.76 -12.23
CA MET A 40 4.74 -3.50 -12.52
C MET A 40 5.21 -2.40 -11.56
N ILE A 41 5.03 -1.14 -11.94
CA ILE A 41 5.17 0.00 -11.03
C ILE A 41 3.78 0.62 -10.91
N VAL A 42 3.26 0.69 -9.68
CA VAL A 42 1.97 1.29 -9.38
C VAL A 42 2.17 2.60 -8.63
N GLU A 43 1.35 3.59 -8.97
CA GLU A 43 1.30 4.87 -8.28
C GLU A 43 0.33 4.78 -7.10
N VAL A 44 0.80 5.09 -5.89
CA VAL A 44 0.00 4.97 -4.65
C VAL A 44 -0.13 6.35 -4.00
N PRO A 45 -1.21 7.08 -4.28
CA PRO A 45 -1.58 8.27 -3.53
C PRO A 45 -1.82 7.91 -2.05
N LEU A 46 -1.07 8.55 -1.15
CA LEU A 46 -1.08 8.20 0.27
C LEU A 46 -2.24 8.84 1.03
N ARG A 47 -2.79 8.08 1.97
CA ARG A 47 -3.68 8.55 3.06
C ARG A 47 -2.89 8.85 4.34
N CYS A 48 -1.61 8.49 4.37
CA CYS A 48 -0.63 8.88 5.38
C CYS A 48 -0.45 10.41 5.40
N VAL A 49 -0.42 11.01 6.59
CA VAL A 49 -0.37 12.48 6.75
C VAL A 49 0.94 12.90 7.44
N THR A 50 1.51 12.03 8.27
CA THR A 50 2.74 12.35 9.01
C THR A 50 3.96 11.66 8.39
N ASP A 51 5.13 12.29 8.48
CA ASP A 51 6.40 11.71 7.98
C ASP A 51 6.69 10.33 8.57
N LEU A 52 6.30 10.12 9.83
CA LEU A 52 6.42 8.83 10.50
C LEU A 52 5.54 7.77 9.84
N GLU A 53 4.28 8.08 9.52
CA GLU A 53 3.37 7.15 8.84
C GLU A 53 3.89 6.80 7.44
N VAL A 54 4.31 7.81 6.67
CA VAL A 54 4.89 7.62 5.33
C VAL A 54 6.12 6.72 5.41
N SER A 55 7.04 7.00 6.35
CA SER A 55 8.27 6.22 6.52
C SER A 55 8.00 4.78 6.95
N LEU A 56 7.08 4.58 7.90
CA LEU A 56 6.68 3.23 8.35
C LEU A 56 6.02 2.45 7.23
N PHE A 57 5.17 3.10 6.43
CA PHE A 57 4.48 2.46 5.32
C PHE A 57 5.49 2.05 4.22
N ALA A 58 6.37 2.98 3.82
CA ALA A 58 7.40 2.69 2.84
C ALA A 58 8.36 1.57 3.28
N SER A 59 8.74 1.56 4.57
CA SER A 59 9.57 0.51 5.15
C SER A 59 8.85 -0.85 5.16
N SER A 60 7.55 -0.86 5.48
CA SER A 60 6.75 -2.09 5.53
C SER A 60 6.55 -2.71 4.14
N ILE A 61 6.31 -1.87 3.12
CA ILE A 61 6.28 -2.30 1.72
C ILE A 61 7.63 -2.92 1.33
N THR A 62 8.73 -2.25 1.65
CA THR A 62 10.08 -2.70 1.24
C THR A 62 10.52 -3.99 1.96
N ILE A 63 10.06 -4.22 3.19
CA ILE A 63 10.30 -5.46 3.93
C ILE A 63 9.46 -6.63 3.40
N THR A 64 8.31 -6.34 2.77
CA THR A 64 7.41 -7.38 2.26
C THR A 64 8.00 -7.96 0.97
N PRO A 65 8.35 -9.26 0.93
CA PRO A 65 8.99 -9.85 -0.23
C PRO A 65 8.07 -9.80 -1.45
N GLY A 66 8.59 -9.32 -2.59
CA GLY A 66 7.82 -9.13 -3.82
C GLY A 66 7.38 -7.68 -4.06
N THR A 67 7.62 -6.76 -3.11
CA THR A 67 7.36 -5.33 -3.29
C THR A 67 8.58 -4.46 -2.93
N LEU A 68 8.68 -3.28 -3.52
CA LEU A 68 9.73 -2.30 -3.24
C LEU A 68 9.22 -0.88 -3.50
N VAL A 69 9.54 0.08 -2.63
CA VAL A 69 9.30 1.51 -2.92
C VAL A 69 10.41 2.01 -3.84
N ALA A 70 10.06 2.35 -5.08
CA ALA A 70 10.99 2.81 -6.11
C ALA A 70 11.25 4.31 -6.04
N ALA A 71 10.22 5.11 -5.72
CA ALA A 71 10.31 6.55 -5.58
C ALA A 71 9.23 7.11 -4.65
N ILE A 72 9.48 8.30 -4.13
CA ILE A 72 8.55 9.07 -3.30
C ILE A 72 8.41 10.45 -3.94
N ALA A 73 7.19 10.82 -4.30
CA ALA A 73 6.88 12.19 -4.69
C ALA A 73 6.25 12.92 -3.49
N ALA A 74 6.81 14.08 -3.14
CA ALA A 74 6.26 14.92 -2.10
C ALA A 74 4.88 15.45 -2.53
N GLY A 75 3.96 15.52 -1.57
CA GLY A 75 2.64 16.12 -1.80
C GLY A 75 2.75 17.63 -2.04
N THR A 76 1.71 18.19 -2.65
CA THR A 76 1.55 19.63 -2.86
C THR A 76 0.36 20.14 -2.04
N SER A 77 0.00 21.42 -2.17
CA SER A 77 -1.23 21.95 -1.55
C SER A 77 -2.51 21.35 -2.13
N THR A 78 -2.44 20.71 -3.30
CA THR A 78 -3.60 20.15 -4.02
C THR A 78 -3.55 18.63 -4.16
N GLN A 79 -2.41 17.99 -3.91
CA GLN A 79 -2.22 16.55 -4.09
C GLN A 79 -1.51 15.92 -2.88
N PRO A 80 -1.92 14.71 -2.45
CA PRO A 80 -1.22 13.99 -1.39
C PRO A 80 0.17 13.54 -1.86
N PRO A 81 1.10 13.23 -0.94
CA PRO A 81 2.32 12.52 -1.28
C PRO A 81 2.00 11.17 -1.93
N VAL A 82 2.90 10.71 -2.80
CA VAL A 82 2.69 9.53 -3.63
C VAL A 82 3.91 8.61 -3.50
N LEU A 83 3.67 7.29 -3.37
CA LEU A 83 4.71 6.28 -3.52
C LEU A 83 4.60 5.59 -4.88
N PHE A 84 5.73 5.44 -5.55
CA PHE A 84 5.83 4.54 -6.69
C PHE A 84 6.32 3.19 -6.19
N VAL A 85 5.46 2.18 -6.25
CA VAL A 85 5.75 0.86 -5.71
C VAL A 85 5.97 -0.12 -6.85
N HIS A 86 7.13 -0.74 -6.86
CA HIS A 86 7.42 -1.87 -7.72
C HIS A 86 6.83 -3.14 -7.09
N ALA A 87 5.95 -3.83 -7.81
CA ALA A 87 5.32 -5.08 -7.40
C ALA A 87 5.67 -6.19 -8.39
N LEU A 88 6.00 -7.38 -7.89
CA LEU A 88 6.60 -8.45 -8.70
C LEU A 88 5.61 -9.58 -9.03
N PHE A 89 4.62 -9.81 -8.18
CA PHE A 89 3.83 -11.04 -8.18
C PHE A 89 2.31 -10.86 -8.26
N ASP A 90 1.83 -9.61 -8.27
CA ASP A 90 0.42 -9.27 -8.43
C ASP A 90 -0.07 -9.52 -9.85
N ASP A 91 -1.35 -9.90 -9.98
CA ASP A 91 -1.98 -10.25 -11.25
C ASP A 91 -2.46 -9.01 -12.03
N SER A 92 -2.67 -7.90 -11.35
CA SER A 92 -3.11 -6.62 -11.94
C SER A 92 -2.70 -5.43 -11.06
N GLU A 93 -2.73 -4.24 -11.65
CA GLU A 93 -2.54 -2.97 -10.91
C GLU A 93 -3.59 -2.80 -9.79
N GLU A 94 -4.84 -3.16 -10.05
CA GLU A 94 -5.93 -3.09 -9.06
C GLU A 94 -5.64 -4.00 -7.86
N SER A 95 -5.22 -5.24 -8.08
CA SER A 95 -4.83 -6.18 -7.01
C SER A 95 -3.67 -5.63 -6.16
N ALA A 96 -2.66 -5.04 -6.82
CA ALA A 96 -1.53 -4.44 -6.12
C ALA A 96 -1.99 -3.26 -5.25
N LEU A 97 -2.83 -2.37 -5.79
CA LEU A 97 -3.38 -1.22 -5.07
C LEU A 97 -4.25 -1.66 -3.89
N GLU A 98 -5.11 -2.67 -4.06
CA GLU A 98 -5.93 -3.21 -2.97
C GLU A 98 -5.07 -3.71 -1.80
N GLY A 99 -4.03 -4.50 -2.08
CA GLY A 99 -3.11 -5.00 -1.05
C GLY A 99 -2.35 -3.88 -0.34
N LEU A 100 -1.88 -2.87 -1.09
CA LEU A 100 -1.19 -1.71 -0.54
C LEU A 100 -2.12 -0.86 0.32
N TYR A 101 -3.37 -0.67 -0.10
CA TYR A 101 -4.36 0.07 0.69
C TYR A 101 -4.89 -0.70 1.91
N ASP A 102 -4.94 -2.03 1.89
CA ASP A 102 -5.21 -2.82 3.10
C ASP A 102 -4.05 -2.64 4.10
N MET A 103 -2.81 -2.78 3.64
CA MET A 103 -1.62 -2.58 4.48
C MET A 103 -1.60 -1.17 5.09
N GLU A 104 -1.85 -0.12 4.30
CA GLU A 104 -1.91 1.25 4.77
C GLU A 104 -3.05 1.43 5.79
N SER A 105 -4.22 0.83 5.56
CA SER A 105 -5.35 0.92 6.49
C SER A 105 -5.01 0.30 7.86
N ARG A 106 -4.32 -0.83 7.87
CA ARG A 106 -3.85 -1.48 9.10
C ARG A 106 -2.77 -0.66 9.81
N LEU A 107 -1.85 -0.07 9.06
CA LEU A 107 -0.83 0.83 9.59
C LEU A 107 -1.48 2.04 10.25
N LEU A 108 -2.44 2.67 9.58
CA LEU A 108 -3.16 3.83 10.12
C LEU A 108 -4.03 3.46 11.33
N ALA A 109 -4.60 2.25 11.36
CA ALA A 109 -5.28 1.75 12.54
C ALA A 109 -4.32 1.57 13.73
N MET A 110 -3.07 1.16 13.47
CA MET A 110 -2.02 1.08 14.48
C MET A 110 -1.56 2.47 14.95
N THR A 111 -1.26 3.39 14.03
CA THR A 111 -0.72 4.71 14.38
C THR A 111 -1.77 5.64 14.95
N ARG A 112 -3.03 5.60 14.48
CA ARG A 112 -4.12 6.52 14.86
C ARG A 112 -5.16 5.87 15.79
N GLY A 113 -5.21 4.55 15.88
CA GLY A 113 -6.23 3.81 16.65
C GLY A 113 -7.55 3.57 15.91
N ARG A 114 -7.65 3.95 14.63
CA ARG A 114 -8.79 3.72 13.74
C ARG A 114 -8.33 3.65 12.28
N ALA A 115 -9.03 2.85 11.47
CA ALA A 115 -8.82 2.86 10.02
C ALA A 115 -9.18 4.24 9.42
N PRO A 116 -8.58 4.63 8.29
CA PRO A 116 -8.97 5.84 7.58
C PRO A 116 -10.46 5.76 7.20
N THR A 117 -11.20 6.83 7.47
CA THR A 117 -12.55 6.98 6.92
C THR A 117 -12.38 7.10 5.41
N ALA A 118 -12.99 6.21 4.63
CA ALA A 118 -13.04 6.35 3.18
C ALA A 118 -13.45 7.80 2.86
N ALA A 119 -12.67 8.49 2.03
CA ALA A 119 -12.98 9.85 1.63
C ALA A 119 -14.37 9.87 1.00
N ALA A 120 -15.36 10.33 1.76
CA ALA A 120 -16.67 10.63 1.24
C ALA A 120 -16.52 11.84 0.29
N ASN A 121 -16.91 11.63 -0.97
CA ASN A 121 -17.40 12.65 -1.90
C ASN A 121 -16.41 13.75 -2.32
N THR A 122 -15.33 13.41 -3.03
CA THR A 122 -14.56 14.44 -3.76
C THR A 122 -14.55 14.23 -5.28
N VAL A 123 -15.06 13.09 -5.78
CA VAL A 123 -15.20 12.86 -7.23
C VAL A 123 -16.47 13.53 -7.78
N THR A 124 -17.50 13.75 -6.96
CA THR A 124 -18.79 14.29 -7.43
C THR A 124 -18.82 15.82 -7.59
N GLU A 125 -17.85 16.55 -7.04
CA GLU A 125 -17.86 18.02 -7.07
C GLU A 125 -17.11 18.59 -8.29
N VAL A 126 -16.12 17.87 -8.83
CA VAL A 126 -15.36 18.33 -10.01
C VAL A 126 -16.14 18.14 -11.32
N GLU A 127 -16.99 17.11 -11.41
CA GLU A 127 -17.84 16.89 -12.60
C GLU A 127 -19.06 17.83 -12.67
N GLN A 128 -19.45 18.50 -11.57
CA GLN A 128 -20.58 19.44 -11.56
C GLN A 128 -20.19 20.89 -11.93
N GLU A 129 -18.91 21.26 -11.85
CA GLU A 129 -18.47 22.61 -12.26
C GLU A 129 -18.11 22.72 -13.75
N GLU A 130 -17.59 21.65 -14.37
CA GLU A 130 -17.22 21.61 -15.80
C GLU A 130 -18.46 21.52 -16.73
N GLY A 131 -19.63 21.17 -16.18
CA GLY A 131 -20.85 20.80 -16.92
C GLY A 131 -21.99 21.82 -16.87
N ARG A 132 -21.76 23.11 -16.64
CA ARG A 132 -22.82 24.14 -16.69
C ARG A 132 -22.50 25.20 -17.75
N PRO A 133 -23.44 25.49 -18.67
CA PRO A 133 -23.21 26.11 -19.98
C PRO A 133 -22.67 27.55 -19.96
#